data_AF-A0A6D2L599-F1
#
_entry.id   AF-A0A6D2L599-F1
#
_cell.length_a   1.000
_cell.length_b   1.000
_cell.length_c   1.000
_cell.angle_alpha   90.00
_cell.angle_beta   90.00
_cell.angle_gamma   90.00
#
_symmetry.space_group_name_H-M   'P 1'
#
loop_
_entity.id
_entity.type
_entity.pdbx_description
1 polymer ?
#
loop_
_entity_poly.entity_id
_entity_poly.type
_entity_poly.pdbx_seq_one_letter_code
_entity_poly.pdbx_strand_id
1 'polypeptide(L)'
;MSDRILCKFFVHGSCLKGENCEYSHDCKDPANNVCTFYQKGICLYGSRCRYEHSRTSLPQSLSPSNVPLPSDSQPQSLSAAYNSLLTPSLNHLQQKGDDNNDGEKYYIDPRDYPICSFAAAGDCPRGSQCPHMHGDVCSTCGKKCLHPFRPEEREEHTKECEKKQKQMEALKKSQEIECSVCLDRVLSKATPGERKFGLLTECDHPFCIQCIRNWRSSAPVSGMDVNSTLRACPICRKLSYFVVPSVVWYSTPEDKKEIIDVYKAKLRSIDCKHFNFGNGNCPFGGSCFYKHAYSDGHLEEVVLRHLGSQGETLIADTLRLSEFLGGLQM
;
A
#
# COMPACT_ATOMS: atom_id res chain seq x y z
N MET A 1 -40.36 12.65 3.57
CA MET A 1 -39.23 11.69 3.51
C MET A 1 -38.51 11.98 2.22
N SER A 2 -37.28 12.50 2.31
CA SER A 2 -36.54 13.01 1.16
C SER A 2 -35.77 11.86 0.52
N ASP A 3 -36.13 11.49 -0.72
CA ASP A 3 -35.45 10.47 -1.55
C ASP A 3 -34.05 10.95 -1.98
N ARG A 4 -33.13 11.09 -1.03
CA ARG A 4 -31.75 11.50 -1.32
C ARG A 4 -30.88 10.26 -1.52
N ILE A 5 -30.27 10.20 -2.69
CA ILE A 5 -29.40 9.10 -3.10
C ILE A 5 -28.10 9.13 -2.31
N LEU A 6 -27.64 7.96 -1.83
CA LEU A 6 -26.44 7.82 -1.01
C LEU A 6 -25.15 8.31 -1.72
N CYS A 7 -24.37 9.13 -1.00
CA CYS A 7 -23.09 9.64 -1.47
C CYS A 7 -22.03 8.55 -1.49
N LYS A 8 -21.66 8.08 -2.69
CA LYS A 8 -20.63 7.06 -2.89
C LYS A 8 -19.27 7.46 -2.27
N PHE A 9 -18.90 8.74 -2.32
CA PHE A 9 -17.64 9.21 -1.75
C PHE A 9 -17.67 9.27 -0.22
N PHE A 10 -18.84 9.49 0.40
CA PHE A 10 -18.99 9.47 1.84
C PHE A 10 -18.85 8.04 2.39
N VAL A 11 -19.46 7.06 1.73
CA VAL A 11 -19.30 5.63 2.07
C VAL A 11 -17.83 5.19 2.03
N HIS A 12 -17.04 5.78 1.13
CA HIS A 12 -15.60 5.54 1.02
C HIS A 12 -14.74 6.54 1.82
N GLY A 13 -15.33 7.33 2.73
CA GLY A 13 -14.61 8.26 3.61
C GLY A 13 -13.88 9.40 2.91
N SER A 14 -14.25 9.71 1.67
CA SER A 14 -13.53 10.63 0.77
C SER A 14 -14.39 11.82 0.31
N CYS A 15 -15.57 12.04 0.90
CA CYS A 15 -16.42 13.18 0.55
C CYS A 15 -15.91 14.46 1.22
N LEU A 16 -15.43 15.42 0.42
CA LEU A 16 -14.94 16.73 0.89
C LEU A 16 -16.04 17.80 1.00
N LYS A 17 -17.27 17.50 0.57
CA LYS A 17 -18.38 18.46 0.51
C LYS A 17 -19.16 18.62 1.83
N GLY A 18 -18.87 17.80 2.85
CA GLY A 18 -19.50 17.90 4.17
C GLY A 18 -21.04 17.91 4.11
N GLU A 19 -21.67 18.83 4.84
CA GLU A 19 -23.14 19.00 4.85
C GLU A 19 -23.69 19.67 3.59
N ASN A 20 -22.81 20.25 2.75
CA ASN A 20 -23.16 20.81 1.44
C ASN A 20 -23.10 19.75 0.31
N CYS A 21 -23.04 18.47 0.66
CA CYS A 21 -23.11 17.39 -0.32
C CYS A 21 -24.54 17.24 -0.83
N GLU A 22 -24.72 17.30 -2.15
CA GLU A 22 -26.01 17.08 -2.83
C GLU A 22 -26.53 15.64 -2.70
N TYR A 23 -25.70 14.73 -2.17
CA TYR A 23 -26.00 13.32 -1.95
C TYR A 23 -26.06 12.99 -0.45
N SER A 24 -26.86 11.99 -0.06
CA SER A 24 -27.07 11.67 1.35
C SER A 24 -25.83 11.07 2.01
N HIS A 25 -25.57 11.45 3.26
CA HIS A 25 -24.56 10.88 4.13
C HIS A 25 -25.16 9.94 5.20
N ASP A 26 -26.45 9.60 5.11
CA ASP A 26 -27.06 8.56 5.95
C ASP A 26 -26.90 7.19 5.29
N CYS A 27 -26.21 6.26 5.95
CA CYS A 27 -25.95 4.91 5.44
C CYS A 27 -27.21 4.04 5.30
N LYS A 28 -28.37 4.52 5.75
CA LYS A 28 -29.66 3.86 5.59
C LYS A 28 -30.38 4.21 4.28
N ASP A 29 -29.87 5.20 3.54
CA ASP A 29 -30.47 5.65 2.28
C ASP A 29 -30.07 4.76 1.08
N PRO A 30 -30.94 4.66 0.05
CA PRO A 30 -30.70 3.77 -1.08
C PRO A 30 -29.45 4.17 -1.89
N ALA A 31 -28.63 3.17 -2.21
CA ALA A 31 -27.46 3.34 -3.08
C ALA A 31 -27.90 3.56 -4.54
N ASN A 32 -27.26 4.52 -5.24
CA ASN A 32 -27.49 4.68 -6.67
C ASN A 32 -26.91 3.49 -7.43
N ASN A 33 -27.79 2.64 -7.98
CA ASN A 33 -27.37 1.54 -8.84
C ASN A 33 -27.40 1.92 -10.33
N VAL A 34 -27.74 3.15 -10.68
CA VAL A 34 -27.87 3.62 -12.07
C VAL A 34 -26.50 3.98 -12.66
N CYS A 35 -26.26 3.53 -13.89
CA CYS A 35 -25.03 3.84 -14.62
C CYS A 35 -25.03 5.30 -15.09
N THR A 36 -24.20 6.13 -14.47
CA THR A 36 -24.05 7.55 -14.85
C THR A 36 -23.51 7.74 -16.27
N PHE A 37 -22.69 6.82 -16.76
CA PHE A 37 -22.17 6.83 -18.13
C PHE A 37 -23.29 6.56 -19.15
N TYR A 38 -24.20 5.62 -18.84
CA TYR A 38 -25.37 5.36 -19.67
C TYR A 38 -26.37 6.51 -19.65
N GLN A 39 -26.56 7.15 -18.49
CA GLN A 39 -27.42 8.32 -18.38
C GLN A 39 -26.91 9.53 -19.19
N LYS A 40 -25.58 9.63 -19.36
CA LYS A 40 -24.93 10.59 -20.28
C LYS A 40 -24.92 10.13 -21.74
N GLY A 41 -25.59 9.02 -22.06
CA GLY A 41 -25.77 8.50 -23.42
C GLY A 41 -24.67 7.57 -23.92
N ILE A 42 -23.59 7.34 -23.17
CA ILE A 42 -22.44 6.53 -23.61
C ILE A 42 -21.97 5.63 -22.47
N CYS A 43 -22.35 4.35 -22.50
CA CYS A 43 -21.76 3.32 -21.66
C CYS A 43 -21.05 2.27 -22.50
N LEU A 44 -19.71 2.23 -22.39
CA LEU A 44 -18.82 1.31 -23.11
C LEU A 44 -19.06 -0.18 -22.75
N TYR A 45 -19.73 -0.44 -21.64
CA TYR A 45 -20.06 -1.79 -21.17
C TYR A 45 -21.39 -2.32 -21.74
N GLY A 46 -22.17 -1.48 -22.44
CA GLY A 46 -23.42 -1.89 -23.08
C GLY A 46 -24.39 -2.60 -22.13
N SER A 47 -25.04 -3.67 -22.58
CA SER A 47 -25.93 -4.50 -21.74
C SER A 47 -25.22 -5.30 -20.63
N ARG A 48 -23.88 -5.30 -20.60
CA ARG A 48 -23.07 -5.99 -19.59
C ARG A 48 -22.58 -5.07 -18.48
N CYS A 49 -23.08 -3.84 -18.43
CA CYS A 49 -22.78 -2.92 -17.35
C CYS A 49 -23.30 -3.48 -16.02
N ARG A 50 -22.46 -3.44 -14.98
CA ARG A 50 -22.84 -3.85 -13.62
C ARG A 50 -23.86 -2.89 -13.00
N TYR A 51 -23.98 -1.68 -13.55
CA TYR A 51 -24.91 -0.64 -13.11
C TYR A 51 -26.12 -0.61 -14.04
N GLU A 52 -27.29 -0.32 -13.48
CA GLU A 52 -28.57 -0.35 -14.15
C GLU A 52 -28.66 0.73 -15.24
N HIS A 53 -29.06 0.30 -16.44
CA HIS A 53 -29.22 1.14 -17.61
C HIS A 53 -30.68 1.55 -17.77
N SER A 54 -31.18 2.39 -16.85
CA SER A 54 -32.53 2.94 -16.95
C SER A 54 -32.49 4.27 -17.72
N ARG A 55 -33.24 4.37 -18.82
CA ARG A 55 -33.55 5.68 -19.41
C ARG A 55 -34.62 6.29 -18.53
N THR A 56 -34.28 7.35 -17.81
CA THR A 56 -35.25 8.10 -17.00
C THR A 56 -36.31 8.70 -17.93
N SER A 57 -37.47 8.08 -18.04
CA SER A 57 -38.68 8.70 -18.54
C SER A 57 -39.60 8.98 -17.35
N LEU A 58 -39.96 10.26 -17.18
CA LEU A 58 -41.14 10.64 -16.40
C LEU A 58 -42.38 9.86 -16.91
N PRO A 59 -43.41 9.69 -16.07
CA PRO A 59 -44.15 8.45 -15.94
C PRO A 59 -45.24 8.25 -17.00
N GLN A 60 -45.45 7.00 -17.40
CA GLN A 60 -46.81 6.49 -17.60
C GLN A 60 -46.85 4.97 -17.45
N SER A 61 -47.71 4.57 -16.51
CA SER A 61 -48.25 3.25 -16.25
C SER A 61 -48.78 2.55 -17.50
N LEU A 62 -48.51 1.25 -17.62
CA LEU A 62 -49.51 0.15 -17.60
C LEU A 62 -48.79 -1.18 -17.90
N SER A 63 -48.95 -2.15 -17.00
CA SER A 63 -48.67 -3.59 -17.15
C SER A 63 -49.51 -4.20 -18.31
N PRO A 64 -49.42 -5.50 -18.70
CA PRO A 64 -48.72 -6.63 -18.05
C PRO A 64 -48.07 -7.70 -18.97
N SER A 65 -47.30 -8.61 -18.34
CA SER A 65 -47.21 -10.07 -18.56
C SER A 65 -46.69 -10.73 -19.86
N ASN A 66 -45.89 -11.78 -19.60
CA ASN A 66 -45.69 -13.06 -20.31
C ASN A 66 -44.72 -13.16 -21.52
N VAL A 67 -43.71 -14.02 -21.31
CA VAL A 67 -42.97 -14.87 -22.28
C VAL A 67 -43.89 -15.50 -23.36
N PRO A 68 -43.39 -15.97 -24.54
CA PRO A 68 -42.03 -16.42 -24.85
C PRO A 68 -41.42 -15.98 -26.22
N LEU A 69 -40.12 -16.29 -26.40
CA LEU A 69 -39.38 -16.36 -27.67
C LEU A 69 -40.18 -17.10 -28.78
N PRO A 70 -39.97 -16.77 -30.08
CA PRO A 70 -38.99 -17.53 -30.84
C PRO A 70 -38.20 -16.75 -31.91
N SER A 71 -37.24 -17.47 -32.45
CA SER A 71 -36.13 -17.10 -33.32
C SER A 71 -36.44 -16.39 -34.64
N ASP A 72 -35.38 -15.72 -35.07
CA ASP A 72 -34.82 -15.65 -36.42
C ASP A 72 -34.96 -14.35 -37.24
N SER A 73 -33.83 -14.04 -37.87
CA SER A 73 -33.60 -13.09 -38.98
C SER A 73 -33.15 -11.66 -38.63
N GLN A 74 -31.83 -11.48 -38.76
CA GLN A 74 -31.09 -10.27 -39.15
C GLN A 74 -31.85 -9.29 -40.08
N PRO A 75 -31.54 -7.97 -40.10
CA PRO A 75 -30.32 -7.48 -40.77
C PRO A 75 -29.63 -6.24 -40.17
N GLN A 76 -28.31 -6.15 -40.41
CA GLN A 76 -27.51 -5.02 -40.93
C GLN A 76 -27.89 -3.58 -40.53
N SER A 77 -27.01 -2.59 -40.34
CA SER A 77 -25.56 -2.42 -40.26
C SER A 77 -25.34 -0.91 -40.11
N LEU A 78 -24.80 -0.39 -39.00
CA LEU A 78 -24.23 0.96 -38.93
C LEU A 78 -23.23 1.06 -37.76
N SER A 79 -22.03 0.51 -37.93
CA SER A 79 -20.90 0.80 -37.02
C SER A 79 -19.52 0.79 -37.71
N ALA A 80 -19.50 0.94 -39.03
CA ALA A 80 -18.27 0.91 -39.82
C ALA A 80 -17.51 2.25 -39.92
N ALA A 81 -17.83 3.27 -39.09
CA ALA A 81 -17.30 4.62 -39.32
C ALA A 81 -16.33 5.18 -38.26
N TYR A 82 -15.90 4.40 -37.25
CA TYR A 82 -14.97 4.97 -36.25
C TYR A 82 -13.78 4.10 -35.82
N ASN A 83 -13.53 2.96 -36.47
CA ASN A 83 -12.41 2.08 -36.09
C ASN A 83 -11.25 2.02 -37.09
N SER A 84 -11.17 2.94 -38.06
CA SER A 84 -10.13 2.89 -39.11
C SER A 84 -8.85 3.71 -38.87
N LEU A 85 -8.62 4.28 -37.68
CA LEU A 85 -7.48 5.20 -37.52
C LEU A 85 -6.36 4.78 -36.55
N LEU A 86 -6.42 3.63 -35.88
CA LEU A 86 -5.30 3.21 -35.02
C LEU A 86 -5.06 1.71 -35.05
N THR A 87 -4.50 1.21 -36.15
CA THR A 87 -3.62 0.03 -36.14
C THR A 87 -2.52 0.21 -37.19
N PRO A 88 -1.27 -0.10 -36.83
CA PRO A 88 -0.55 -1.05 -37.66
C PRO A 88 -0.28 -2.32 -36.87
N SER A 89 -0.76 -3.43 -37.43
CA SER A 89 -0.28 -4.76 -37.08
C SER A 89 1.19 -4.85 -37.52
N LEU A 90 2.10 -5.03 -36.57
CA LEU A 90 3.51 -5.35 -36.81
C LEU A 90 3.60 -6.74 -37.43
N ASN A 91 3.33 -6.87 -38.74
CA ASN A 91 3.68 -8.02 -39.57
C ASN A 91 3.32 -7.76 -41.05
N HIS A 92 4.04 -6.87 -41.75
CA HIS A 92 4.28 -7.04 -43.19
C HIS A 92 5.39 -6.10 -43.69
N LEU A 93 6.61 -6.63 -43.79
CA LEU A 93 7.71 -5.98 -44.51
C LEU A 93 8.00 -6.81 -45.77
N GLN A 94 7.32 -6.51 -46.90
CA GLN A 94 7.83 -6.76 -48.26
C GLN A 94 6.89 -6.13 -49.33
N GLN A 95 7.39 -5.09 -50.04
CA GLN A 95 7.09 -4.60 -51.43
C GLN A 95 5.61 -4.41 -51.87
N LYS A 96 5.18 -3.38 -52.61
CA LYS A 96 5.73 -2.66 -53.78
C LYS A 96 4.83 -1.40 -54.03
N GLY A 97 5.30 -0.42 -54.81
CA GLY A 97 4.61 0.85 -55.18
C GLY A 97 3.18 0.67 -55.74
N ASP A 98 2.33 1.68 -55.82
CA ASP A 98 2.54 3.05 -56.32
C ASP A 98 1.50 4.06 -55.75
N ASP A 99 1.76 5.34 -56.04
CA ASP A 99 0.87 6.51 -56.12
C ASP A 99 0.40 7.30 -54.85
N ASN A 100 1.12 8.42 -54.66
CA ASN A 100 0.62 9.79 -54.44
C ASN A 100 -0.61 9.99 -53.53
N ASN A 101 -0.37 10.19 -52.23
CA ASN A 101 -1.22 11.00 -51.37
C ASN A 101 -0.40 11.59 -50.20
N ASP A 102 -0.40 12.91 -50.07
CA ASP A 102 0.26 13.68 -49.00
C ASP A 102 -0.46 13.50 -47.64
N GLY A 103 -0.39 12.28 -47.09
CA GLY A 103 -0.76 12.00 -45.71
C GLY A 103 0.50 12.01 -44.84
N GLU A 104 0.64 13.00 -43.95
CA GLU A 104 1.62 12.96 -42.87
C GLU A 104 1.47 11.64 -42.09
N LYS A 105 2.36 10.68 -42.35
CA LYS A 105 2.46 9.46 -41.54
C LYS A 105 3.05 9.85 -40.19
N TYR A 106 2.18 10.08 -39.20
CA TYR A 106 2.60 10.16 -37.81
C TYR A 106 3.24 8.82 -37.41
N TYR A 107 4.57 8.78 -37.39
CA TYR A 107 5.34 7.63 -36.94
C TYR A 107 5.24 7.58 -35.41
N ILE A 108 4.32 6.77 -34.88
CA ILE A 108 4.24 6.52 -33.45
C ILE A 108 5.38 5.57 -33.09
N ASP A 109 6.28 5.98 -32.18
CA ASP A 109 7.34 5.12 -31.68
C ASP A 109 6.71 3.86 -31.06
N PRO A 110 7.16 2.64 -31.40
CA PRO A 110 6.70 1.41 -30.75
C PRO A 110 6.79 1.42 -29.21
N ARG A 111 7.62 2.30 -28.64
CA ARG A 111 7.69 2.56 -27.20
C ARG A 111 6.46 3.28 -26.67
N ASP A 112 5.72 4.04 -27.46
CA ASP A 112 4.57 4.83 -26.99
C ASP A 112 3.26 4.05 -26.99
N TYR A 113 3.27 2.82 -27.52
CA TYR A 113 2.10 1.99 -27.56
C TYR A 113 1.88 1.27 -26.21
N PRO A 114 0.76 1.49 -25.51
CA PRO A 114 0.52 0.90 -24.20
C PRO A 114 0.26 -0.61 -24.27
N ILE A 115 0.70 -1.32 -23.24
CA ILE A 115 0.37 -2.75 -23.06
C ILE A 115 -1.13 -2.88 -22.72
N CYS A 116 -1.75 -3.92 -23.24
CA CYS A 116 -3.10 -4.35 -22.88
C CYS A 116 -3.21 -4.53 -21.36
N SER A 117 -4.02 -3.69 -20.71
CA SER A 117 -4.23 -3.72 -19.25
C SER A 117 -4.75 -5.07 -18.74
N PHE A 118 -5.58 -5.77 -19.52
CA PHE A 118 -6.09 -7.09 -19.18
C PHE A 118 -4.98 -8.17 -19.21
N ALA A 119 -4.13 -8.14 -20.24
CA ALA A 119 -2.99 -9.05 -20.33
C ALA A 119 -1.95 -8.78 -19.22
N ALA A 120 -1.70 -7.51 -18.92
CA ALA A 120 -0.85 -7.09 -17.82
C ALA A 120 -1.41 -7.49 -16.44
N ALA A 121 -2.75 -7.54 -16.29
CA ALA A 121 -3.41 -8.00 -15.07
C ALA A 121 -3.35 -9.52 -14.88
N GLY A 122 -3.24 -10.30 -15.97
CA GLY A 122 -2.96 -11.73 -15.94
C GLY A 122 -3.59 -12.50 -17.11
N ASP A 123 -4.81 -12.15 -17.52
CA ASP A 123 -5.51 -12.83 -18.60
C ASP A 123 -6.31 -11.83 -19.45
N CYS A 124 -6.13 -11.91 -20.77
CA CYS A 124 -6.90 -11.11 -21.71
C CYS A 124 -7.96 -11.99 -22.38
N PRO A 125 -9.26 -11.69 -22.22
CA PRO A 125 -10.33 -12.53 -22.79
C PRO A 125 -10.33 -12.55 -24.32
N ARG A 126 -9.61 -11.61 -24.98
CA ARG A 126 -9.46 -11.55 -26.44
C ARG A 126 -8.30 -12.42 -26.95
N GLY A 127 -7.51 -13.02 -26.06
CA GLY A 127 -6.38 -13.88 -26.44
C GLY A 127 -5.42 -13.19 -27.42
N SER A 128 -5.00 -13.92 -28.45
CA SER A 128 -4.13 -13.38 -29.52
C SER A 128 -4.82 -12.39 -30.46
N GLN A 129 -6.15 -12.25 -30.38
CA GLN A 129 -6.93 -11.31 -31.21
C GLN A 129 -7.08 -9.93 -30.55
N CYS A 130 -6.38 -9.68 -29.44
CA CYS A 130 -6.44 -8.38 -28.78
C CYS A 130 -5.73 -7.31 -29.65
N PRO A 131 -6.38 -6.16 -29.92
CA PRO A 131 -5.77 -5.06 -30.68
C PRO A 131 -4.66 -4.35 -29.90
N HIS A 132 -4.58 -4.54 -28.59
CA HIS A 132 -3.53 -3.97 -27.75
C HIS A 132 -2.36 -4.94 -27.59
N MET A 133 -1.13 -4.42 -27.60
CA MET A 133 0.08 -5.22 -27.43
C MET A 133 0.03 -5.97 -26.11
N HIS A 134 0.34 -7.26 -26.16
CA HIS A 134 0.59 -8.05 -24.95
C HIS A 134 2.08 -7.93 -24.65
N GLY A 135 2.41 -7.55 -23.42
CA GLY A 135 3.79 -7.47 -23.00
C GLY A 135 4.44 -8.85 -22.88
N ASP A 136 5.74 -8.84 -22.62
CA ASP A 136 6.48 -10.03 -22.23
C ASP A 136 6.07 -10.50 -20.83
N VAL A 137 6.27 -11.79 -20.57
CA VAL A 137 5.90 -12.43 -19.31
C VAL A 137 6.96 -12.11 -18.25
N CYS A 138 6.52 -11.59 -17.10
CA CYS A 138 7.36 -11.47 -15.91
C CYS A 138 7.54 -12.84 -15.26
N SER A 139 8.79 -13.25 -15.00
CA SER A 139 9.13 -14.54 -14.38
C SER A 139 8.59 -14.70 -12.95
N THR A 140 8.44 -13.59 -12.22
CA THR A 140 8.01 -13.61 -10.82
C THR A 140 6.49 -13.72 -10.67
N CYS A 141 5.72 -12.96 -11.46
CA CYS A 141 4.25 -12.98 -11.37
C CYS A 141 3.54 -13.77 -12.47
N GLY A 142 4.23 -14.20 -13.52
CA GLY A 142 3.68 -14.92 -14.66
C GLY A 142 2.79 -14.08 -15.59
N LYS A 143 2.71 -12.76 -15.39
CA LYS A 143 1.82 -11.86 -16.13
C LYS A 143 2.52 -11.20 -17.31
N LYS A 144 1.76 -10.87 -18.35
CA LYS A 144 2.23 -10.20 -19.59
C LYS A 144 2.32 -8.68 -19.42
N CYS A 145 3.07 -8.25 -18.40
CA CYS A 145 3.14 -6.85 -17.97
C CYS A 145 4.47 -6.15 -18.30
N LEU A 146 5.43 -6.85 -18.92
CA LEU A 146 6.72 -6.26 -19.28
C LEU A 146 6.66 -5.65 -20.68
N HIS A 147 7.05 -4.39 -20.84
CA HIS A 147 7.07 -3.78 -22.16
C HIS A 147 8.25 -4.35 -23.01
N PRO A 148 8.03 -4.77 -24.26
CA PRO A 148 9.10 -5.28 -25.13
C PRO A 148 10.21 -4.25 -25.40
N PHE A 149 9.83 -2.99 -25.61
CA PHE A 149 10.74 -1.91 -26.03
C PHE A 149 11.17 -0.94 -24.93
N ARG A 150 10.74 -1.13 -23.66
CA ARG A 150 11.12 -0.27 -22.53
C ARG A 150 11.90 -1.07 -21.49
N PRO A 151 13.24 -1.17 -21.62
CA PRO A 151 14.06 -1.99 -20.74
C PRO A 151 14.09 -1.46 -19.30
N GLU A 152 14.03 -0.14 -19.12
CA GLU A 152 14.03 0.50 -17.79
C GLU A 152 12.77 0.14 -17.00
N GLU A 153 11.58 0.34 -17.56
CA GLU A 153 10.30 -0.05 -16.92
C GLU A 153 10.23 -1.56 -16.62
N ARG A 154 10.84 -2.38 -17.48
CA ARG A 154 10.94 -3.83 -17.25
C ARG A 154 11.77 -4.13 -16.01
N GLU A 155 12.93 -3.50 -15.89
CA GLU A 155 13.83 -3.69 -14.75
C GLU A 155 13.17 -3.19 -13.45
N GLU A 156 12.54 -2.01 -13.48
CA GLU A 156 11.77 -1.46 -12.36
C GLU A 156 10.65 -2.41 -11.92
N HIS A 157 9.83 -2.88 -12.87
CA HIS A 157 8.77 -3.85 -12.59
C HIS A 157 9.36 -5.13 -11.98
N THR A 158 10.45 -5.66 -12.53
CA THR A 158 11.03 -6.92 -12.07
C THR A 158 11.49 -6.78 -10.62
N LYS A 159 12.21 -5.70 -10.29
CA LYS A 159 12.64 -5.38 -8.92
C LYS A 159 11.46 -5.22 -7.96
N GLU A 160 10.44 -4.47 -8.35
CA GLU A 160 9.25 -4.26 -7.51
C GLU A 160 8.46 -5.56 -7.32
N CYS A 161 8.31 -6.36 -8.38
CA CYS A 161 7.59 -7.62 -8.37
C CYS A 161 8.27 -8.65 -7.46
N GLU A 162 9.60 -8.80 -7.56
CA GLU A 162 10.39 -9.65 -6.67
C GLU A 162 10.26 -9.22 -5.21
N LYS A 163 10.36 -7.91 -4.95
CA LYS A 163 10.17 -7.36 -3.59
C LYS A 163 8.79 -7.68 -3.04
N LYS A 164 7.73 -7.51 -3.84
CA LYS A 164 6.36 -7.83 -3.47
C LYS A 164 6.16 -9.32 -3.21
N GLN A 165 6.74 -10.17 -4.05
CA GLN A 165 6.69 -11.63 -3.88
C GLN A 165 7.35 -12.05 -2.55
N LYS A 166 8.56 -11.57 -2.27
CA LYS A 166 9.25 -11.81 -0.99
C LYS A 166 8.42 -11.35 0.20
N GLN A 167 7.78 -10.17 0.10
CA GLN A 167 6.90 -9.66 1.15
C GLN A 167 5.67 -10.54 1.37
N MET A 168 5.02 -11.02 0.30
CA MET A 168 3.88 -11.93 0.41
C MET A 168 4.27 -13.27 1.03
N GLU A 169 5.42 -13.83 0.65
CA GLU A 169 5.94 -15.06 1.23
C GLU A 169 6.28 -14.89 2.72
N ALA A 170 6.92 -13.78 3.09
CA ALA A 170 7.20 -13.45 4.47
C ALA A 170 5.89 -13.32 5.28
N LEU A 171 4.88 -12.62 4.75
CA LEU A 171 3.56 -12.52 5.37
C LEU A 171 2.92 -13.90 5.56
N LYS A 172 2.96 -14.77 4.55
CA LYS A 172 2.42 -16.14 4.64
C LYS A 172 3.10 -16.95 5.74
N LYS A 173 4.43 -16.95 5.79
CA LYS A 173 5.20 -17.62 6.87
C LYS A 173 4.87 -17.05 8.25
N SER A 174 4.59 -15.74 8.32
CA SER A 174 4.26 -15.05 9.57
C SER A 174 2.86 -15.38 10.11
N GLN A 175 1.95 -15.95 9.30
CA GLN A 175 0.56 -16.20 9.72
C GLN A 175 0.45 -17.23 10.86
N GLU A 176 1.43 -18.13 10.95
CA GLU A 176 1.43 -19.23 11.92
C GLU A 176 2.16 -18.88 13.22
N ILE A 177 2.77 -17.70 13.30
CA ILE A 177 3.57 -17.29 14.47
C ILE A 177 2.66 -16.88 15.62
N GLU A 178 2.81 -17.58 16.74
CA GLU A 178 2.07 -17.38 17.98
C GLU A 178 2.85 -16.53 18.98
N CYS A 179 2.12 -15.74 19.75
CA CYS A 179 2.70 -14.92 20.81
C CYS A 179 3.06 -15.79 22.01
N SER A 180 4.30 -15.72 22.52
CA SER A 180 4.72 -16.49 23.70
C SER A 180 4.07 -16.05 25.03
N VAL A 181 3.28 -14.97 25.05
CA VAL A 181 2.59 -14.49 26.27
C VAL A 181 1.10 -14.84 26.24
N CYS A 182 0.39 -14.56 25.14
CA CYS A 182 -1.05 -14.81 25.04
C CYS A 182 -1.40 -16.06 24.22
N LEU A 183 -0.42 -16.73 23.62
CA LEU A 183 -0.55 -17.92 22.77
C LEU A 183 -1.40 -17.76 21.51
N ASP A 184 -2.03 -16.60 21.29
CA ASP A 184 -2.71 -16.28 20.03
C ASP A 184 -1.73 -16.14 18.86
N ARG A 185 -2.17 -16.57 17.68
CA ARG A 185 -1.58 -16.18 16.40
C ARG A 185 -1.67 -14.67 16.21
N VAL A 186 -0.52 -14.00 16.12
CA VAL A 186 -0.45 -12.53 16.16
C VAL A 186 -1.21 -11.90 15.00
N LEU A 187 -1.05 -12.42 13.79
CA LEU A 187 -1.72 -11.89 12.60
C LEU A 187 -3.19 -12.29 12.46
N SER A 188 -3.68 -13.22 13.29
CA SER A 188 -5.09 -13.66 13.30
C SER A 188 -5.97 -12.89 14.28
N LYS A 189 -5.41 -11.95 15.04
CA LYS A 189 -6.18 -11.13 16.02
C LYS A 189 -7.32 -10.37 15.34
N ALA A 190 -8.41 -10.12 16.08
CA ALA A 190 -9.61 -9.51 15.53
C ALA A 190 -9.35 -8.11 14.95
N THR A 191 -8.62 -7.25 15.69
CA THR A 191 -8.39 -5.87 15.29
C THR A 191 -7.13 -5.73 14.41
N PRO A 192 -7.20 -5.02 13.27
CA PRO A 192 -6.02 -4.79 12.42
C PRO A 192 -4.87 -4.05 13.12
N GLY A 193 -5.19 -3.23 14.14
CA GLY A 193 -4.19 -2.51 14.93
C GLY A 193 -3.27 -3.42 15.75
N GLU A 194 -3.80 -4.56 16.21
CA GLU A 194 -3.10 -5.53 17.06
C GLU A 194 -2.39 -6.63 16.27
N ARG A 195 -2.64 -6.74 14.95
CA ARG A 195 -1.96 -7.68 14.03
C ARG A 195 -0.53 -7.27 13.72
N LYS A 196 0.26 -7.04 14.77
CA LYS A 196 1.65 -6.63 14.70
C LYS A 196 2.46 -7.38 15.74
N PHE A 197 3.61 -7.84 15.31
CA PHE A 197 4.65 -8.38 16.18
C PHE A 197 5.34 -7.25 16.93
N GLY A 198 5.69 -7.48 18.19
CA GLY A 198 6.58 -6.63 18.96
C GLY A 198 7.95 -7.27 19.07
N LEU A 199 8.86 -6.92 18.17
CA LEU A 199 10.20 -7.50 18.09
C LEU A 199 11.11 -6.86 19.13
N LEU A 200 11.86 -7.68 19.84
CA LEU A 200 12.94 -7.23 20.72
C LEU A 200 14.27 -7.32 19.96
N THR A 201 15.16 -6.34 20.13
CA THR A 201 16.42 -6.30 19.38
C THR A 201 17.35 -7.43 19.79
N GLU A 202 17.36 -7.75 21.08
CA GLU A 202 18.34 -8.67 21.64
C GLU A 202 17.91 -10.15 21.63
N CYS A 203 16.64 -10.49 21.43
CA CYS A 203 16.16 -11.88 21.47
C CYS A 203 15.11 -12.21 20.39
N ASP A 204 14.84 -13.49 20.19
CA ASP A 204 13.98 -13.98 19.11
C ASP A 204 12.62 -14.53 19.55
N HIS A 205 12.18 -14.13 20.75
CA HIS A 205 10.88 -14.56 21.27
C HIS A 205 9.73 -13.79 20.59
N PRO A 206 8.72 -14.50 20.05
CA PRO A 206 7.60 -13.88 19.37
C PRO A 206 6.59 -13.27 20.36
N PHE A 207 6.29 -11.99 20.18
CA PHE A 207 5.27 -11.30 20.98
C PHE A 207 4.28 -10.56 20.10
N CYS A 208 3.03 -10.54 20.52
CA CYS A 208 2.07 -9.56 20.03
C CYS A 208 2.46 -8.16 20.54
N ILE A 209 2.27 -7.12 19.72
CA ILE A 209 2.66 -5.75 20.09
C ILE A 209 1.98 -5.30 21.39
N GLN A 210 0.74 -5.70 21.62
CA GLN A 210 0.00 -5.35 22.83
C GLN A 210 0.59 -6.01 24.07
N CYS A 211 1.01 -7.27 23.95
CA CYS A 211 1.54 -8.08 25.04
C CYS A 211 2.84 -7.47 25.57
N ILE A 212 3.77 -7.12 24.67
CA ILE A 212 5.05 -6.52 25.07
C ILE A 212 4.90 -5.07 25.54
N ARG A 213 3.90 -4.33 25.04
CA ARG A 213 3.56 -2.99 25.55
C ARG A 213 3.01 -3.07 26.96
N ASN A 214 2.06 -3.97 27.22
CA ASN A 214 1.50 -4.19 28.55
C ASN A 214 2.58 -4.62 29.54
N TRP A 215 3.49 -5.50 29.14
CA TRP A 215 4.66 -5.88 29.95
C TRP A 215 5.54 -4.69 30.33
N ARG A 216 5.78 -3.75 29.41
CA ARG A 216 6.61 -2.56 29.68
C ARG A 216 5.89 -1.47 30.46
N SER A 217 4.56 -1.48 30.45
CA SER A 217 3.72 -0.50 31.14
C SER A 217 3.20 -0.99 32.49
N SER A 218 3.50 -2.23 32.90
CA SER A 218 3.03 -2.75 34.19
C SER A 218 3.69 -1.99 35.35
N ALA A 219 2.87 -1.66 36.35
CA ALA A 219 3.36 -1.00 37.55
C ALA A 219 4.34 -1.92 38.29
N PRO A 220 5.45 -1.37 38.82
CA PRO A 220 6.45 -2.20 39.46
C PRO A 220 5.95 -2.82 40.76
N VAL A 221 6.39 -4.06 41.00
CA VAL A 221 6.39 -4.65 42.34
C VAL A 221 7.52 -3.99 43.14
N SER A 222 7.22 -3.51 44.35
CA SER A 222 8.19 -2.80 45.20
C SER A 222 9.42 -3.68 45.48
N GLY A 223 10.63 -3.16 45.19
CA GLY A 223 11.89 -3.74 45.68
C GLY A 223 12.87 -4.34 44.64
N MET A 224 12.63 -4.23 43.33
CA MET A 224 13.59 -4.64 42.29
C MET A 224 13.93 -3.48 41.35
N ASP A 225 15.07 -3.53 40.66
CA ASP A 225 15.36 -2.59 39.57
C ASP A 225 14.32 -2.79 38.45
N VAL A 226 13.29 -1.97 38.56
CA VAL A 226 12.05 -1.99 37.76
C VAL A 226 12.37 -1.78 36.30
N ASN A 227 13.41 -0.99 36.02
CA ASN A 227 13.74 -0.56 34.68
C ASN A 227 14.43 -1.67 33.90
N SER A 228 15.29 -2.43 34.57
CA SER A 228 15.90 -3.65 34.03
C SER A 228 14.85 -4.73 33.79
N THR A 229 13.94 -4.96 34.76
CA THR A 229 12.94 -6.04 34.65
C THR A 229 11.87 -5.79 33.58
N LEU A 230 11.32 -4.56 33.50
CA LEU A 230 10.30 -4.21 32.51
C LEU A 230 10.87 -4.14 31.08
N ARG A 231 12.18 -3.87 30.95
CA ARG A 231 12.88 -3.82 29.65
C ARG A 231 13.48 -5.17 29.27
N ALA A 232 13.43 -6.15 30.15
CA ALA A 232 13.80 -7.52 29.86
C ALA A 232 12.72 -8.23 29.02
N CYS A 233 13.15 -9.19 28.21
CA CYS A 233 12.26 -10.13 27.56
C CYS A 233 11.48 -10.97 28.60
N PRO A 234 10.14 -11.10 28.49
CA PRO A 234 9.34 -11.93 29.41
C PRO A 234 9.77 -13.40 29.49
N ILE A 235 10.46 -13.91 28.46
CA ILE A 235 10.82 -15.33 28.34
C ILE A 235 12.28 -15.57 28.77
N CYS A 236 13.23 -14.89 28.13
CA CYS A 236 14.66 -15.12 28.39
C CYS A 236 15.34 -14.08 29.26
N ARG A 237 14.61 -13.05 29.71
CA ARG A 237 15.12 -11.93 30.53
C ARG A 237 16.26 -11.11 29.93
N LYS A 238 16.63 -11.35 28.66
CA LYS A 238 17.60 -10.51 27.97
C LYS A 238 17.06 -9.08 27.84
N LEU A 239 17.87 -8.11 28.23
CA LEU A 239 17.51 -6.70 28.20
C LEU A 239 17.36 -6.21 26.76
N SER A 240 16.25 -5.58 26.45
CA SER A 240 16.00 -4.94 25.16
C SER A 240 15.33 -3.60 25.42
N TYR A 241 16.00 -2.50 25.14
CA TYR A 241 15.46 -1.17 25.42
C TYR A 241 14.47 -0.69 24.36
N PHE A 242 14.46 -1.35 23.20
CA PHE A 242 13.68 -0.98 22.04
C PHE A 242 12.73 -2.10 21.63
N VAL A 243 11.52 -1.72 21.24
CA VAL A 243 10.51 -2.63 20.67
C VAL A 243 10.22 -2.15 19.26
N VAL A 244 10.35 -3.06 18.29
CA VAL A 244 10.07 -2.76 16.88
C VAL A 244 8.73 -3.40 16.49
N PRO A 245 7.69 -2.60 16.17
CA PRO A 245 6.46 -3.12 15.60
C PRO A 245 6.68 -3.59 14.16
N SER A 246 6.26 -4.81 13.83
CA SER A 246 6.33 -5.34 12.46
C SER A 246 5.04 -6.09 12.09
N VAL A 247 4.67 -6.07 10.81
CA VAL A 247 3.57 -6.89 10.25
C VAL A 247 4.05 -8.23 9.70
N VAL A 248 5.37 -8.44 9.67
CA VAL A 248 6.02 -9.68 9.25
C VAL A 248 6.97 -10.16 10.35
N TRP A 249 7.06 -11.47 10.50
CA TRP A 249 8.07 -12.17 11.26
C TRP A 249 9.27 -12.47 10.35
N TYR A 250 10.47 -12.26 10.85
CA TYR A 250 11.70 -12.53 10.10
C TYR A 250 11.97 -14.04 10.03
N SER A 251 12.66 -14.48 8.98
CA SER A 251 13.14 -15.87 8.87
C SER A 251 14.63 -15.98 9.22
N THR A 252 15.40 -14.92 8.98
CA THR A 252 16.84 -14.85 9.22
C THR A 252 17.22 -13.69 10.13
N PRO A 253 18.39 -13.73 10.79
CA PRO A 253 18.92 -12.60 11.55
C PRO A 253 19.10 -11.33 10.70
N GLU A 254 19.43 -11.48 9.42
CA GLU A 254 19.58 -10.39 8.46
C GLU A 254 18.24 -9.69 8.21
N ASP A 255 17.18 -10.46 7.97
CA ASP A 255 15.81 -9.92 7.84
C ASP A 255 15.40 -9.14 9.10
N LYS A 256 15.74 -9.66 10.30
CA LYS A 256 15.46 -8.99 11.57
C LYS A 256 16.15 -7.62 11.63
N LYS A 257 17.43 -7.57 11.26
CA LYS A 257 18.21 -6.33 11.21
C LYS A 257 17.61 -5.35 10.21
N GLU A 258 17.24 -5.80 9.01
CA GLU A 258 16.59 -4.95 8.00
C GLU A 258 15.28 -4.34 8.53
N ILE A 259 14.41 -5.14 9.16
CA ILE A 259 13.15 -4.65 9.75
C ILE A 259 13.44 -3.56 10.81
N ILE A 260 14.43 -3.77 11.67
CA ILE A 260 14.83 -2.82 12.71
C ILE A 260 15.34 -1.52 12.07
N ASP A 261 16.20 -1.62 11.06
CA ASP A 261 16.85 -0.46 10.42
C ASP A 261 15.85 0.37 9.61
N VAL A 262 14.95 -0.28 8.86
CA VAL A 262 13.84 0.38 8.15
C VAL A 262 12.93 1.11 9.15
N TYR A 263 12.61 0.47 10.28
CA TYR A 263 11.79 1.11 11.30
C TYR A 263 12.48 2.33 11.91
N LYS A 264 13.76 2.22 12.29
CA LYS A 264 14.55 3.35 12.80
C LYS A 264 14.65 4.49 11.79
N ALA A 265 14.87 4.18 10.51
CA ALA A 265 14.89 5.18 9.44
C ALA A 265 13.56 5.93 9.34
N LYS A 266 12.44 5.22 9.46
CA LYS A 266 11.11 5.84 9.50
C LYS A 266 10.89 6.70 10.74
N LEU A 267 11.43 6.32 11.90
CA LEU A 267 11.36 7.19 13.09
C LEU A 267 12.16 8.48 12.87
N ARG A 268 13.36 8.38 12.29
CA ARG A 268 14.22 9.53 11.96
C ARG A 268 13.62 10.49 10.93
N SER A 269 12.56 10.10 10.22
CA SER A 269 11.81 11.01 9.33
C SER A 269 10.61 11.68 10.00
N ILE A 270 10.21 11.22 11.20
CA ILE A 270 9.06 11.76 11.94
C ILE A 270 9.57 12.77 12.96
N ASP A 271 9.02 13.99 12.95
CA ASP A 271 9.38 15.03 13.90
C ASP A 271 9.07 14.61 15.34
N CYS A 272 10.04 14.84 16.24
CA CYS A 272 9.93 14.50 17.64
C CYS A 272 8.92 15.41 18.34
N LYS A 273 7.84 14.80 18.83
CA LYS A 273 6.81 15.49 19.61
C LYS A 273 7.35 16.23 20.84
N HIS A 274 8.39 15.70 21.49
CA HIS A 274 8.95 16.32 22.70
C HIS A 274 9.91 17.46 22.40
N PHE A 275 10.63 17.39 21.27
CA PHE A 275 11.47 18.49 20.81
C PHE A 275 10.63 19.66 20.29
N ASN A 276 9.50 19.34 19.64
CA ASN A 276 8.50 20.31 19.21
C ASN A 276 9.11 21.53 18.49
N PHE A 277 9.91 21.27 17.46
CA PHE A 277 10.56 22.31 16.66
C PHE A 277 11.47 23.28 17.42
N GLY A 278 12.05 22.85 18.54
CA GLY A 278 12.90 23.66 19.42
C GLY A 278 12.15 24.32 20.57
N ASN A 279 10.82 24.20 20.62
CA ASN A 279 9.99 24.76 21.69
C ASN A 279 9.85 23.81 22.90
N GLY A 280 10.32 22.57 22.80
CA GLY A 280 10.28 21.58 23.86
C GLY A 280 11.65 20.95 24.13
N ASN A 281 11.80 20.30 25.28
CA ASN A 281 13.01 19.57 25.63
C ASN A 281 12.76 18.07 25.51
N CYS A 282 13.43 17.41 24.55
CA CYS A 282 13.33 15.97 24.41
C CYS A 282 14.15 15.27 25.51
N PRO A 283 13.53 14.42 26.36
CA PRO A 283 14.25 13.76 27.46
C PRO A 283 15.33 12.78 26.96
N PHE A 284 15.28 12.41 25.68
CA PHE A 284 16.24 11.51 25.05
C PHE A 284 17.39 12.24 24.34
N GLY A 285 17.33 13.58 24.20
CA GLY A 285 18.35 14.40 23.55
C GLY A 285 18.85 13.78 22.24
N GLY A 286 20.19 13.70 22.10
CA GLY A 286 20.87 13.12 20.94
C GLY A 286 20.67 11.62 20.72
N SER A 287 20.07 10.91 21.67
CA SER A 287 19.71 9.48 21.55
C SER A 287 18.27 9.27 21.09
N CYS A 288 17.53 10.35 20.79
CA CYS A 288 16.16 10.25 20.29
C CYS A 288 16.13 9.58 18.91
N PHE A 289 15.22 8.60 18.73
CA PHE A 289 15.03 7.94 17.43
C PHE A 289 14.24 8.81 16.43
N TYR A 290 13.62 9.89 16.90
CA TYR A 290 12.80 10.80 16.10
C TYR A 290 13.60 12.02 15.63
N LYS A 291 13.15 12.65 14.55
CA LYS A 291 13.79 13.83 13.97
C LYS A 291 13.68 15.02 14.92
N HIS A 292 14.81 15.60 15.29
CA HIS A 292 14.86 16.90 15.95
C HIS A 292 15.19 17.95 14.89
N ALA A 293 14.17 18.63 14.39
CA ALA A 293 14.31 19.73 13.44
C ALA A 293 13.69 20.97 14.04
N TYR A 294 14.35 22.12 13.92
CA TYR A 294 13.85 23.43 14.34
C TYR A 294 12.81 23.96 13.35
N SER A 295 12.13 25.04 13.73
CA SER A 295 11.09 25.68 12.92
C SER A 295 11.59 26.22 11.58
N ASP A 296 12.90 26.49 11.46
CA ASP A 296 13.59 26.89 10.23
C ASP A 296 14.01 25.71 9.34
N GLY A 297 13.75 24.47 9.78
CA GLY A 297 14.13 23.24 9.09
C GLY A 297 15.55 22.77 9.34
N HIS A 298 16.36 23.51 10.11
CA HIS A 298 17.69 23.06 10.54
C HIS A 298 17.55 21.88 11.51
N LEU A 299 18.48 20.92 11.44
CA LEU A 299 18.48 19.76 12.35
C LEU A 299 19.23 20.11 13.64
N GLU A 300 18.79 19.58 14.78
CA GLU A 300 19.59 19.67 16.00
C GLU A 300 20.94 18.98 15.77
N GLU A 301 22.01 19.75 15.88
CA GLU A 301 23.36 19.22 15.84
C GLU A 301 23.59 18.49 17.17
N VAL A 302 23.69 17.17 17.10
CA VAL A 302 23.97 16.34 18.27
C VAL A 302 25.43 16.56 18.67
N VAL A 303 25.68 17.63 19.41
CA VAL A 303 26.97 17.84 20.06
C VAL A 303 27.06 16.80 21.18
N LEU A 304 27.85 15.76 20.95
CA LEU A 304 28.26 14.79 21.96
C LEU A 304 28.86 15.58 23.15
N ARG A 305 28.06 15.74 24.21
CA ARG A 305 28.54 16.38 25.44
C ARG A 305 29.56 15.45 26.07
N HIS A 306 30.81 15.89 26.05
CA HIS A 306 31.90 15.25 26.76
C HIS A 306 31.65 15.41 28.27
N LEU A 307 31.22 14.35 28.95
CA LEU A 307 31.26 14.28 30.40
C LEU A 307 32.55 13.54 30.78
N GLY A 308 33.57 14.31 31.14
CA GLY A 308 34.81 13.78 31.70
C GLY A 308 35.62 14.89 32.35
N SER A 309 35.55 15.00 33.67
CA SER A 309 36.66 15.56 34.43
C SER A 309 37.78 14.51 34.44
N GLN A 310 38.91 14.87 33.83
CA GLN A 310 40.18 14.15 33.77
C GLN A 310 40.40 13.19 32.58
N GLY A 311 40.77 13.77 31.44
CA GLY A 311 42.03 13.40 30.77
C GLY A 311 42.15 12.09 29.98
N GLU A 312 41.12 11.25 29.86
CA GLU A 312 41.14 10.13 28.89
C GLU A 312 40.12 10.35 27.77
N THR A 313 40.65 10.52 26.55
CA THR A 313 39.87 10.60 25.31
C THR A 313 39.47 9.20 24.86
N LEU A 314 38.24 8.80 25.20
CA LEU A 314 37.55 7.72 24.49
C LEU A 314 36.68 8.35 23.41
N ILE A 315 37.09 8.22 22.15
CA ILE A 315 36.22 8.51 20.99
C ILE A 315 35.15 7.42 21.01
N ALA A 316 33.99 7.75 21.56
CA ALA A 316 32.90 6.79 21.68
C ALA A 316 32.24 6.59 20.31
N ASP A 317 32.61 5.50 19.62
CA ASP A 317 31.85 4.97 18.50
C ASP A 317 30.40 4.69 18.96
N THR A 318 29.49 5.59 18.61
CA THR A 318 28.04 5.44 18.81
C THR A 318 27.62 5.01 20.22
N LEU A 319 27.70 5.94 21.19
CA LEU A 319 27.11 5.74 22.52
C LEU A 319 25.65 5.25 22.39
N ARG A 320 25.42 3.99 22.75
CA ARG A 320 24.09 3.39 22.76
C ARG A 320 23.36 3.86 24.02
N LEU A 321 22.06 4.10 23.90
CA LEU A 321 21.11 4.35 25.00
C LEU A 321 21.27 3.36 26.18
N SER A 322 21.83 2.18 25.95
CA SER A 322 22.16 1.17 26.97
C SER A 322 23.21 1.63 27.99
N GLU A 323 24.16 2.49 27.63
CA GLU A 323 25.23 2.91 28.54
C GLU A 323 24.77 4.00 29.52
N PHE A 324 23.84 4.86 29.12
CA PHE A 324 23.36 5.95 29.97
C PHE A 324 22.38 5.49 31.06
N LEU A 325 21.70 4.35 30.87
CA LEU A 325 20.70 3.84 31.81
C LEU A 325 21.25 2.85 32.85
N GLY A 326 22.48 2.36 32.67
CA GLY A 326 23.19 1.55 33.66
C GLY A 326 24.03 2.37 34.66
N GLY A 327 24.25 3.66 34.38
CA GLY A 327 25.15 4.53 35.16
C GLY A 327 24.48 5.48 36.15
N LEU A 328 23.14 5.51 36.23
CA LEU A 328 22.45 6.28 37.27
C LEU A 328 22.29 5.44 38.54
N GLN A 329 23.42 5.22 39.21
CA GLN A 329 23.43 4.90 40.62
C GLN A 329 23.67 6.22 41.38
N MET A 330 22.56 6.80 41.86
CA MET A 330 22.55 7.75 42.96
C MET A 330 21.74 7.11 44.08
#